data_AF-A0A6N2VNS8-F1
#
_entry.id   AF-A0A6N2VNS8-F1
#
_cell.length_a   1.000
_cell.length_b   1.000
_cell.length_c   1.000
_cell.angle_alpha   90.00
_cell.angle_beta   90.00
_cell.angle_gamma   90.00
#
_symmetry.space_group_name_H-M   'P 1'
#
loop_
_entity.id
_entity.type
_entity.pdbx_description
1 polymer ?
#
loop_
_entity_poly.entity_id
_entity_poly.type
_entity_poly.pdbx_seq_one_letter_code
_entity_poly.pdbx_strand_id
1 'polypeptide(L)'
;MMASSYYQNLIKRVLEASTTDNWEIAVREWDIVDCEEDEEHASECVCGKENLRYLFTIRNRETGRSLYPIGSSCIEKFERDDLDYEVDVQMDMYRLAHAMERGERIELTSKYFSKKLLYALYEEGAFAPNKYNRYDGTNDYQFMLDMFNKRNKSEITEQQHRKIRGLIAYSIKPFLRERLKYK
;
A
#
# COMPACT_ATOMS: atom_id res chain seq x y z
N MET A 1 -10.20 23.94 21.14
CA MET A 1 -9.09 22.98 21.17
C MET A 1 -7.98 23.53 20.28
N MET A 2 -6.78 23.75 20.80
CA MET A 2 -5.64 24.12 19.95
C MET A 2 -5.29 22.94 19.05
N ALA A 3 -5.25 23.16 17.74
CA ALA A 3 -4.67 22.19 16.81
C ALA A 3 -3.24 21.85 17.26
N SER A 4 -2.87 20.57 17.19
CA SER A 4 -1.48 20.15 17.44
C SER A 4 -0.52 20.96 16.55
N SER A 5 0.64 21.35 17.09
CA SER A 5 1.68 22.07 16.33
C SER A 5 2.06 21.35 15.03
N TYR A 6 2.07 20.01 15.04
CA TYR A 6 2.29 19.20 13.85
C TYR A 6 1.20 19.40 12.79
N TYR A 7 -0.07 19.50 13.18
CA TYR A 7 -1.15 19.73 12.22
C TYR A 7 -1.07 21.12 11.59
N GLN A 8 -0.71 22.14 12.38
CA GLN A 8 -0.48 23.49 11.86
C GLN A 8 0.70 23.53 10.89
N ASN A 9 1.80 22.83 11.21
CA ASN A 9 2.94 22.72 10.31
C ASN A 9 2.59 22.00 9.01
N LEU A 10 1.81 20.92 9.09
CA LEU A 10 1.31 20.20 7.91
C LEU A 10 0.51 21.13 7.00
N ILE A 11 -0.51 21.81 7.54
CA ILE A 11 -1.35 22.75 6.79
C ILE A 11 -0.47 23.78 6.10
N LYS A 12 0.46 24.41 6.85
CA LYS A 12 1.37 25.41 6.31
C LYS A 12 2.16 24.87 5.11
N ARG A 13 2.81 23.72 5.23
CA ARG A 13 3.64 23.14 4.17
C ARG A 13 2.84 22.79 2.91
N VAL A 14 1.62 22.27 3.09
CA VAL A 14 0.73 21.93 1.98
C VAL A 14 0.27 23.20 1.26
N LEU A 15 -0.23 24.21 1.98
CA LEU A 15 -0.69 25.46 1.39
C LEU A 15 0.44 26.22 0.68
N GLU A 16 1.63 26.29 1.28
CA GLU A 16 2.82 26.90 0.66
C GLU A 16 3.20 26.25 -0.67
N ALA A 17 2.84 24.98 -0.89
CA ALA A 17 3.14 24.21 -2.09
C ALA A 17 1.94 23.99 -3.04
N SER A 18 0.77 24.53 -2.70
CA SER A 18 -0.47 24.40 -3.48
C SER A 18 -0.78 25.66 -4.29
N THR A 19 -1.77 25.59 -5.18
CA THR A 19 -2.23 26.75 -5.96
C THR A 19 -3.14 27.69 -5.17
N THR A 20 -3.62 27.24 -4.01
CA THR A 20 -4.60 27.93 -3.17
C THR A 20 -4.15 27.96 -1.70
N ASP A 21 -4.67 28.93 -0.96
CA ASP A 21 -4.52 29.07 0.50
C ASP A 21 -5.70 28.45 1.28
N ASN A 22 -6.68 27.87 0.59
CA ASN A 22 -7.78 27.13 1.21
C ASN A 22 -7.41 25.64 1.38
N TRP A 23 -7.41 25.15 2.61
CA TRP A 23 -7.02 23.76 2.94
C TRP A 23 -7.88 22.72 2.23
N GLU A 24 -9.21 22.89 2.26
CA GLU A 24 -10.16 21.92 1.71
C GLU A 24 -10.03 21.75 0.18
N ILE A 25 -9.55 22.78 -0.51
CA ILE A 25 -9.24 22.76 -1.94
C ILE A 25 -7.82 22.23 -2.15
N ALA A 26 -6.84 22.72 -1.40
CA ALA A 26 -5.42 22.37 -1.55
C ALA A 26 -5.16 20.87 -1.45
N VAL A 27 -5.77 20.16 -0.48
CA VAL A 27 -5.57 18.71 -0.28
C VAL A 27 -6.01 17.87 -1.47
N ARG A 28 -6.87 18.40 -2.33
CA ARG A 28 -7.33 17.72 -3.55
C ARG A 28 -6.27 17.71 -4.63
N GLU A 29 -5.25 18.57 -4.56
CA GLU A 29 -4.21 18.71 -5.59
C GLU A 29 -3.13 17.61 -5.53
N TRP A 30 -3.10 16.78 -4.48
CA TRP A 30 -1.96 15.90 -4.18
C TRP A 30 -2.21 14.44 -4.53
N ASP A 31 -1.19 13.73 -4.99
CA ASP A 31 -1.18 12.26 -5.12
C ASP A 31 0.02 11.66 -4.43
N ILE A 32 -0.10 10.40 -4.01
CA ILE A 32 1.04 9.60 -3.59
C ILE A 32 1.79 9.15 -4.84
N VAL A 33 3.10 9.37 -4.87
CA VAL A 33 3.94 9.00 -6.00
C VAL A 33 5.05 8.03 -5.64
N ASP A 34 5.38 7.91 -4.36
CA ASP A 34 6.36 6.94 -3.86
C ASP A 34 6.11 6.59 -2.39
N CYS A 35 6.63 5.44 -1.97
CA CYS A 35 6.66 5.02 -0.58
C CYS A 35 7.94 4.21 -0.33
N GLU A 36 8.70 4.61 0.69
CA GLU A 36 9.88 3.91 1.18
C GLU A 36 9.66 3.49 2.64
N GLU A 37 10.43 2.48 3.10
CA GLU A 37 10.46 2.10 4.51
C GLU A 37 11.78 2.53 5.15
N ASP A 38 11.67 3.22 6.29
CA ASP A 38 12.76 3.53 7.21
C ASP A 38 12.72 2.54 8.38
N GLU A 39 13.53 1.49 8.28
CA GLU A 39 13.62 0.44 9.31
C GLU A 39 14.16 0.98 10.65
N GLU A 40 15.00 2.02 10.62
CA GLU A 40 15.63 2.63 11.79
C GLU A 40 14.74 3.68 12.47
N HIS A 41 13.67 4.11 11.79
CA HIS A 41 12.76 5.17 12.24
C HIS A 41 13.48 6.50 12.47
N ALA A 42 14.53 6.77 11.69
CA ALA A 42 15.39 7.95 11.84
C ALA A 42 14.78 9.22 11.22
N SER A 43 13.79 9.06 10.33
CA SER A 43 13.24 10.15 9.54
C SER A 43 12.15 10.94 10.27
N GLU A 44 12.07 12.23 9.92
CA GLU A 44 11.11 13.19 10.44
C GLU A 44 10.15 13.65 9.35
N CYS A 45 8.84 13.61 9.64
CA CYS A 45 7.79 14.06 8.73
C CYS A 45 7.93 15.54 8.39
N VAL A 46 7.43 15.98 7.23
CA VAL A 46 7.28 17.40 6.88
C VAL A 46 6.55 18.25 7.93
N CYS A 47 5.73 17.62 8.78
CA CYS A 47 5.03 18.29 9.88
C CYS A 47 5.89 18.48 11.14
N GLY A 48 7.03 17.81 11.24
CA GLY A 48 7.94 17.81 12.39
C GLY A 48 7.88 16.54 13.26
N LYS A 49 7.05 15.55 12.90
CA LYS A 49 6.88 14.34 13.71
C LYS A 49 7.98 13.32 13.39
N GLU A 50 8.74 12.94 14.41
CA GLU A 50 9.81 11.93 14.36
C GLU A 50 9.27 10.48 14.37
N ASN A 51 10.19 9.52 14.24
CA ASN A 51 9.94 8.07 14.31
C ASN A 51 9.00 7.55 13.23
N LEU A 52 9.14 8.06 12.01
CA LEU A 52 8.41 7.55 10.85
C LEU A 52 8.99 6.21 10.40
N ARG A 53 8.11 5.23 10.18
CA ARG A 53 8.48 3.97 9.51
C ARG A 53 8.24 3.99 8.01
N TYR A 54 7.10 4.50 7.57
CA TYR A 54 6.74 4.56 6.15
C TYR A 54 6.84 6.01 5.69
N LEU A 55 7.69 6.24 4.68
CA LEU A 55 8.05 7.54 4.14
C LEU A 55 7.37 7.70 2.79
N PHE A 56 6.21 8.36 2.77
CA PHE A 56 5.53 8.65 1.52
C PHE A 56 6.12 9.91 0.88
N THR A 57 6.16 9.91 -0.45
CA THR A 57 6.28 11.12 -1.25
C THR A 57 4.92 11.44 -1.82
N ILE A 58 4.42 12.65 -1.56
CA ILE A 58 3.25 13.18 -2.27
C ILE A 58 3.66 14.28 -3.23
N ARG A 59 3.00 14.36 -4.37
CA ARG A 59 3.23 15.37 -5.39
C ARG A 59 1.94 16.12 -5.70
N ASN A 60 2.04 17.44 -5.70
CA ASN A 60 0.97 18.31 -6.15
C ASN A 60 0.92 18.25 -7.69
N ARG A 61 -0.22 17.83 -8.26
CA ARG A 61 -0.43 17.71 -9.71
C ARG A 61 -0.39 19.07 -10.42
N GLU A 62 -0.86 20.11 -9.76
CA GLU A 62 -1.03 21.45 -10.35
C GLU A 62 0.29 22.24 -10.33
N THR A 63 1.02 22.20 -9.21
CA THR A 63 2.29 22.94 -9.05
C THR A 63 3.52 22.11 -9.39
N GLY A 64 3.38 20.79 -9.44
CA GLY A 64 4.47 19.84 -9.62
C GLY A 64 5.39 19.68 -8.41
N ARG A 65 5.15 20.41 -7.30
CA ARG A 65 5.96 20.37 -6.07
C ARG A 65 5.71 19.07 -5.31
N SER A 66 6.72 18.60 -4.58
CA SER A 66 6.62 17.39 -3.76
C SER A 66 6.83 17.71 -2.28
N LEU A 67 6.19 16.91 -1.42
CA LEU A 67 6.48 16.86 0.01
C LEU A 67 7.00 15.47 0.35
N TYR A 68 8.15 15.45 1.03
CA TYR A 68 8.82 14.24 1.48
C TYR A 68 9.68 14.53 2.72
N PRO A 69 9.75 13.61 3.70
CA PRO A 69 8.85 12.47 3.86
C PRO A 69 7.54 12.92 4.51
N ILE A 70 6.40 12.39 4.06
CA ILE A 70 5.12 12.56 4.75
C ILE A 70 4.69 11.21 5.35
N GLY A 71 4.31 11.22 6.63
CA GLY A 71 3.82 10.02 7.30
C GLY A 71 2.36 9.71 6.97
N SER A 72 1.96 8.44 7.06
CA SER A 72 0.59 7.97 6.83
C SER A 72 -0.45 8.80 7.60
N SER A 73 -0.24 8.99 8.91
CA SER A 73 -1.16 9.78 9.75
C SER A 73 -1.31 11.25 9.37
N CYS A 74 -0.39 11.80 8.56
CA CYS A 74 -0.51 13.15 7.99
C CYS A 74 -1.30 13.12 6.68
N ILE A 75 -1.12 12.09 5.85
CA ILE A 75 -1.94 11.85 4.66
C ILE A 75 -3.41 11.64 5.07
N GLU A 76 -3.68 10.87 6.12
CA GLU A 76 -5.04 10.67 6.66
C GLU A 76 -5.77 11.98 7.01
N LYS A 77 -5.03 13.09 7.26
CA LYS A 77 -5.63 14.40 7.53
C LYS A 77 -6.16 15.10 6.28
N PHE A 78 -5.87 14.58 5.10
CA PHE A 78 -6.41 15.08 3.85
C PHE A 78 -7.87 14.65 3.68
N GLU A 79 -8.34 13.69 4.50
CA GLU A 79 -9.71 13.18 4.53
C GLU A 79 -10.16 12.73 3.13
N ARG A 80 -9.27 11.99 2.48
CA ARG A 80 -9.39 11.52 1.10
C ARG A 80 -9.31 10.00 1.07
N ASP A 81 -10.46 9.38 0.87
CA ASP A 81 -10.62 7.92 0.85
C ASP A 81 -9.68 7.22 -0.15
N ASP A 82 -9.35 7.88 -1.26
CA ASP A 82 -8.44 7.36 -2.28
C ASP A 82 -6.99 7.35 -1.80
N LEU A 83 -6.52 8.42 -1.16
CA LEU A 83 -5.18 8.45 -0.57
C LEU A 83 -5.06 7.48 0.62
N ASP A 84 -6.09 7.41 1.45
CA ASP A 84 -6.11 6.49 2.59
C ASP A 84 -6.08 5.03 2.12
N TYR A 85 -6.79 4.72 1.02
CA TYR A 85 -6.73 3.41 0.38
C TYR A 85 -5.32 3.07 -0.10
N GLU A 86 -4.63 4.01 -0.77
CA GLU A 86 -3.27 3.79 -1.26
C GLU A 86 -2.27 3.60 -0.12
N VAL A 87 -2.35 4.41 0.94
CA VAL A 87 -1.54 4.28 2.15
C VAL A 87 -1.70 2.88 2.77
N ASP A 88 -2.94 2.43 2.98
CA ASP A 88 -3.24 1.12 3.54
C ASP A 88 -2.63 -0.01 2.69
N VAL A 89 -2.78 0.08 1.37
CA VAL A 89 -2.27 -0.93 0.42
C VAL A 89 -0.74 -0.99 0.47
N GLN A 90 -0.04 0.15 0.41
CA GLN A 90 1.43 0.16 0.47
C GLN A 90 1.92 -0.45 1.79
N MET A 91 1.31 -0.07 2.91
CA MET A 91 1.66 -0.62 4.24
C MET A 91 1.36 -2.13 4.34
N ASP A 92 0.25 -2.60 3.76
CA ASP A 92 -0.07 -4.03 3.72
C ASP A 92 0.90 -4.83 2.84
N MET A 93 1.38 -4.26 1.72
CA MET A 93 2.44 -4.86 0.90
C MET A 93 3.73 -5.04 1.70
N TYR A 94 4.16 -4.00 2.43
CA TYR A 94 5.32 -4.09 3.32
C TYR A 94 5.15 -5.14 4.42
N ARG A 95 4.00 -5.15 5.12
CA ARG A 95 3.71 -6.17 6.15
C ARG A 95 3.77 -7.58 5.59
N LEU A 96 3.22 -7.80 4.39
CA LEU A 96 3.24 -9.09 3.71
C LEU A 96 4.66 -9.49 3.31
N ALA A 97 5.44 -8.58 2.73
CA ALA A 97 6.84 -8.81 2.37
C ALA A 97 7.68 -9.20 3.60
N HIS A 98 7.54 -8.45 4.70
CA HIS A 98 8.22 -8.73 5.95
C HIS A 98 7.88 -10.09 6.55
N ALA A 99 6.61 -10.50 6.47
CA ALA A 99 6.21 -11.84 6.90
C ALA A 99 6.88 -12.93 6.04
N MET A 100 7.00 -12.71 4.73
CA MET A 100 7.68 -13.62 3.80
C MET A 100 9.19 -13.71 4.06
N GLU A 101 9.85 -12.61 4.41
CA GLU A 101 11.29 -12.58 4.72
C GLU A 101 11.61 -13.19 6.07
N ARG A 102 10.72 -13.07 7.06
CA ARG A 102 10.80 -13.83 8.33
C ARG A 102 10.57 -15.34 8.16
N GLY A 103 10.28 -15.81 6.95
CA GLY A 103 9.99 -17.22 6.69
C GLY A 103 8.65 -17.68 7.28
N GLU A 104 7.72 -16.75 7.55
CA GLU A 104 6.39 -17.13 8.01
C GLU A 104 5.68 -17.96 6.94
N ARG A 105 4.92 -18.97 7.38
CA ARG A 105 4.02 -19.68 6.49
C ARG A 105 2.86 -18.75 6.15
N ILE A 106 2.94 -18.14 4.97
CA ILE A 106 1.90 -17.25 4.46
C ILE A 106 0.71 -18.06 3.97
N GLU A 107 -0.46 -17.76 4.54
CA GLU A 107 -1.73 -18.38 4.20
C GLU A 107 -2.70 -17.32 3.66
N LEU A 108 -3.67 -17.74 2.85
CA LEU A 108 -4.68 -16.84 2.29
C LEU A 108 -5.77 -16.52 3.32
N THR A 109 -5.39 -15.74 4.34
CA THR A 109 -6.24 -15.35 5.48
C THR A 109 -6.15 -13.85 5.73
N SER A 110 -7.08 -13.33 6.54
CA SER A 110 -7.11 -11.92 6.94
C SER A 110 -5.90 -11.45 7.76
N LYS A 111 -5.04 -12.39 8.22
CA LYS A 111 -3.76 -12.03 8.84
C LYS A 111 -2.80 -11.37 7.84
N TYR A 112 -2.84 -11.81 6.58
CA TYR A 112 -1.86 -11.44 5.55
C TYR A 112 -2.48 -10.75 4.33
N PHE A 113 -3.77 -10.99 4.07
CA PHE A 113 -4.44 -10.50 2.88
C PHE A 113 -5.74 -9.79 3.22
N SER A 114 -6.02 -8.75 2.45
CA SER A 114 -7.32 -8.09 2.37
C SER A 114 -7.81 -8.15 0.92
N LYS A 115 -9.10 -7.90 0.67
CA LYS A 115 -9.62 -7.80 -0.71
C LYS A 115 -8.95 -6.65 -1.47
N LYS A 116 -8.68 -5.54 -0.77
CA LYS A 116 -7.98 -4.36 -1.29
C LYS A 116 -6.56 -4.73 -1.72
N LEU A 117 -5.81 -5.41 -0.86
CA LEU A 117 -4.46 -5.88 -1.18
C LEU A 117 -4.45 -6.84 -2.36
N LEU A 118 -5.37 -7.82 -2.42
CA LEU A 118 -5.47 -8.73 -3.56
C LEU A 118 -5.76 -8.00 -4.87
N TYR A 119 -6.62 -6.98 -4.83
CA TYR A 119 -6.92 -6.15 -6.00
C TYR A 119 -5.72 -5.30 -6.41
N ALA A 120 -5.04 -4.66 -5.46
CA ALA A 120 -3.84 -3.87 -5.74
C ALA A 120 -2.71 -4.72 -6.33
N LEU A 121 -2.46 -5.91 -5.77
CA LEU A 121 -1.49 -6.86 -6.34
C LEU A 121 -1.85 -7.23 -7.79
N TYR A 122 -3.13 -7.35 -8.11
CA TYR A 122 -3.57 -7.60 -9.48
C TYR A 122 -3.34 -6.41 -10.40
N GLU A 123 -3.80 -5.21 -10.02
CA GLU A 123 -3.66 -3.99 -10.82
C GLU A 123 -2.20 -3.63 -11.07
N GLU A 124 -1.32 -3.87 -10.09
CA GLU A 124 0.12 -3.65 -10.21
C GLU A 124 0.86 -4.79 -10.93
N GLY A 125 0.17 -5.87 -11.34
CA GLY A 125 0.71 -6.89 -12.23
C GLY A 125 1.36 -8.10 -11.55
N ALA A 126 1.10 -8.34 -10.26
CA ALA A 126 1.62 -9.52 -9.56
C ALA A 126 1.13 -10.86 -10.15
N PHE A 127 -0.02 -10.86 -10.85
CA PHE A 127 -0.57 -12.04 -11.52
C PHE A 127 -0.33 -11.99 -13.03
N ALA A 128 0.89 -12.29 -13.48
CA ALA A 128 1.23 -12.21 -14.89
C ALA A 128 0.49 -13.26 -15.76
N PRO A 129 0.04 -12.89 -16.99
CA PRO A 129 -0.46 -13.82 -18.01
C PRO A 129 0.49 -15.00 -18.28
N ASN A 130 -0.02 -16.22 -18.17
CA ASN A 130 0.74 -17.43 -18.44
C ASN A 130 -0.16 -18.61 -18.85
N LYS A 131 0.43 -19.71 -19.33
CA LYS A 131 -0.34 -20.87 -19.80
C LYS A 131 -1.27 -21.50 -18.75
N TYR A 132 -0.97 -21.35 -17.45
CA TYR A 132 -1.76 -21.92 -16.36
C TYR A 132 -2.98 -21.08 -16.00
N ASN A 133 -2.99 -19.79 -16.36
CA ASN A 133 -4.12 -18.87 -16.19
C ASN A 133 -4.76 -18.44 -17.52
N ARG A 134 -4.54 -19.22 -18.59
CA ARG A 134 -5.07 -18.96 -19.95
C ARG A 134 -4.60 -17.62 -20.53
N TYR A 135 -3.38 -17.22 -20.17
CA TYR A 135 -2.78 -15.95 -20.61
C TYR A 135 -3.60 -14.73 -20.16
N ASP A 136 -4.21 -14.84 -18.99
CA ASP A 136 -5.01 -13.78 -18.40
C ASP A 136 -4.86 -13.80 -16.87
N GLY A 137 -4.16 -12.78 -16.36
CA GLY A 137 -3.88 -12.59 -14.94
C GLY A 137 -5.13 -12.48 -14.08
N THR A 138 -6.23 -11.97 -14.64
CA THR A 138 -7.52 -11.84 -13.96
C THR A 138 -8.03 -13.20 -13.46
N ASN A 139 -7.71 -14.30 -14.15
CA ASN A 139 -8.08 -15.65 -13.71
C ASN A 139 -7.40 -16.08 -12.41
N ASP A 140 -6.16 -15.67 -12.16
CA ASP A 140 -5.45 -15.97 -10.92
C ASP A 140 -5.88 -15.03 -9.79
N TYR A 141 -6.09 -13.75 -10.09
CA TYR A 141 -6.69 -12.80 -9.16
C TYR A 141 -8.06 -13.26 -8.67
N GLN A 142 -8.98 -13.57 -9.60
CA GLN A 142 -10.34 -14.00 -9.28
C GLN A 142 -10.32 -15.30 -8.48
N PHE A 143 -9.45 -16.25 -8.85
CA PHE A 143 -9.25 -17.46 -8.08
C PHE A 143 -8.83 -17.17 -6.63
N MET A 144 -7.84 -16.30 -6.41
CA MET A 144 -7.40 -15.93 -5.07
C MET A 144 -8.51 -15.23 -4.29
N LEU A 145 -9.24 -14.31 -4.94
CA LEU A 145 -10.36 -13.60 -4.34
C LEU A 145 -11.49 -14.56 -3.91
N ASP A 146 -11.85 -15.52 -4.76
CA ASP A 146 -12.87 -16.53 -4.47
C ASP A 146 -12.48 -17.40 -3.28
N MET A 147 -11.22 -17.86 -3.24
CA MET A 147 -10.71 -18.69 -2.15
C MET A 147 -10.63 -17.88 -0.84
N PHE A 148 -10.26 -16.61 -0.92
CA PHE A 148 -10.27 -15.70 0.22
C PHE A 148 -11.69 -15.48 0.76
N ASN A 149 -12.68 -15.32 -0.12
CA ASN A 149 -14.08 -15.07 0.23
C ASN A 149 -14.86 -16.32 0.69
N LYS A 150 -14.33 -17.53 0.45
CA LYS A 150 -15.00 -18.77 0.84
C LYS A 150 -15.25 -18.80 2.34
N ARG A 151 -16.53 -18.88 2.75
CA ARG A 151 -16.94 -18.89 4.16
C ARG A 151 -16.44 -20.15 4.88
N ASN A 152 -16.62 -21.30 4.22
CA ASN A 152 -16.16 -22.58 4.74
C ASN A 152 -14.81 -22.95 4.10
N LYS A 153 -13.73 -22.82 4.87
CA LYS A 153 -12.37 -23.11 4.39
C LYS A 153 -12.11 -24.61 4.16
N SER A 154 -12.88 -25.51 4.76
CA SER A 154 -12.71 -26.96 4.55
C SER A 154 -13.12 -27.42 3.14
N GLU A 155 -13.87 -26.59 2.41
CA GLU A 155 -14.24 -26.87 1.02
C GLU A 155 -13.15 -26.46 0.01
N ILE A 156 -12.04 -25.90 0.48
CA ILE A 156 -10.88 -25.65 -0.38
C ILE A 156 -10.15 -26.97 -0.54
N THR A 157 -10.11 -27.48 -1.76
CA THR A 157 -9.46 -28.75 -2.07
C THR A 157 -7.94 -28.64 -1.96
N GLU A 158 -7.25 -29.77 -1.77
CA GLU A 158 -5.78 -29.81 -1.76
C GLU A 158 -5.16 -29.27 -3.06
N GLN A 159 -5.83 -29.46 -4.21
CA GLN A 159 -5.38 -28.87 -5.47
C GLN A 159 -5.47 -27.34 -5.45
N GLN A 160 -6.54 -26.78 -4.89
CA GLN A 160 -6.67 -25.33 -4.73
C GLN A 160 -5.66 -24.80 -3.71
N HIS A 161 -5.41 -25.49 -2.59
CA HIS A 161 -4.35 -25.13 -1.66
C HIS A 161 -2.96 -25.15 -2.29
N ARG A 162 -2.68 -26.11 -3.20
CA ARG A 162 -1.44 -26.09 -3.99
C ARG A 162 -1.37 -24.87 -4.92
N LYS A 163 -2.46 -24.51 -5.60
CA LYS A 163 -2.52 -23.32 -6.44
C LYS A 163 -2.31 -22.03 -5.63
N ILE A 164 -2.99 -21.88 -4.49
CA ILE A 164 -2.81 -20.74 -3.57
C ILE A 164 -1.35 -20.59 -3.15
N ARG A 165 -0.73 -21.68 -2.67
CA ARG A 165 0.69 -21.68 -2.28
C ARG A 165 1.61 -21.32 -3.45
N GLY A 166 1.32 -21.84 -4.63
CA GLY A 166 2.06 -21.53 -5.86
C GLY A 166 2.00 -20.04 -6.21
N LEU A 167 0.82 -19.44 -6.20
CA LEU A 167 0.64 -18.00 -6.48
C LEU A 167 1.34 -17.12 -5.45
N ILE A 168 1.24 -17.46 -4.16
CA ILE A 168 1.95 -16.73 -3.10
C ILE A 168 3.47 -16.80 -3.31
N ALA A 169 4.01 -18.00 -3.58
CA ALA A 169 5.45 -18.21 -3.66
C ALA A 169 6.10 -17.73 -4.97
N TYR A 170 5.41 -17.86 -6.10
CA TYR A 170 5.99 -17.65 -7.44
C TYR A 170 5.41 -16.47 -8.20
N SER A 171 4.34 -15.84 -7.69
CA SER A 171 3.75 -14.65 -8.31
C SER A 171 3.86 -13.45 -7.35
N ILE A 172 3.25 -13.54 -6.17
CA ILE A 172 3.20 -12.43 -5.21
C ILE A 172 4.56 -12.15 -4.56
N LYS A 173 5.27 -13.18 -4.06
CA LYS A 173 6.56 -12.97 -3.39
C LYS A 173 7.62 -12.33 -4.31
N PRO A 174 7.86 -12.82 -5.55
CA PRO A 174 8.81 -12.18 -6.46
C PRO A 174 8.40 -10.75 -6.82
N PHE A 175 7.10 -10.53 -7.08
CA PHE A 175 6.57 -9.20 -7.35
C PHE A 175 6.88 -8.22 -6.22
N LEU A 176 6.58 -8.58 -4.96
CA LEU A 176 6.82 -7.69 -3.81
C LEU A 176 8.30 -7.37 -3.61
N ARG A 177 9.19 -8.35 -3.83
CA ARG A 177 10.65 -8.13 -3.74
C ARG A 177 11.13 -7.10 -4.77
N GLU A 178 10.65 -7.21 -6.01
CA GLU A 178 10.97 -6.27 -7.07
C GLU A 178 10.36 -4.89 -6.80
N ARG A 179 9.05 -4.85 -6.52
CA ARG A 179 8.27 -3.63 -6.32
C ARG A 179 8.74 -2.77 -5.15
N LEU A 180 9.14 -3.42 -4.06
CA LEU A 180 9.58 -2.74 -2.83
C LEU A 180 11.11 -2.74 -2.66
N LYS A 181 11.85 -3.26 -3.66
CA LYS A 181 13.33 -3.31 -3.70
C LYS A 181 13.96 -4.06 -2.50
N TYR A 182 13.27 -5.06 -1.95
CA TYR A 182 13.83 -5.94 -0.93
C TYR A 182 14.77 -7.00 -1.52
N LYS A 183 15.81 -7.38 -0.77
CA LYS A 183 16.75 -8.45 -1.13
C LYS A 183 16.26 -9.82 -0.66
#